data_AF-A0A1H4JC28-F1
#
_entry.id   AF-A0A1H4JC28-F1
#
_cell.length_a   1.000
_cell.length_b   1.000
_cell.length_c   1.000
_cell.angle_alpha   90.00
_cell.angle_beta   90.00
_cell.angle_gamma   90.00
#
_symmetry.space_group_name_H-M   'P 1'
#
loop_
_entity.id
_entity.type
_entity.pdbx_description
1 polymer ?
#
loop_
_entity_poly.entity_id
_entity_poly.type
_entity_poly.pdbx_seq_one_letter_code
_entity_poly.pdbx_strand_id
1 'polypeptide(L)'
;MSTAQASARSVTASGAVSPTPCTLRGLSLRDTSGAANIVDLFDNASAASGTVVATVVLAANGSGHVSAPDGVRCANGLYLQATGAVVGAVWVG
;
A
#
# COMPACT_ATOMS: atom_id res chain seq x y z
N MET A 1 12.09 9.33 -20.78
CA MET A 1 11.28 9.64 -19.57
C MET A 1 11.97 8.93 -18.40
N SER A 2 12.76 9.62 -17.58
CA SER A 2 13.40 8.98 -16.42
C SER A 2 12.31 8.66 -15.40
N THR A 3 12.07 7.39 -15.11
CA THR A 3 11.20 7.02 -13.99
C THR A 3 11.81 7.60 -12.72
N ALA A 4 11.10 8.48 -12.03
CA ALA A 4 11.56 8.99 -10.75
C ALA A 4 11.86 7.80 -9.83
N GLN A 5 12.96 7.89 -9.09
CA GLN A 5 13.39 6.83 -8.18
C GLN A 5 12.29 6.59 -7.14
N ALA A 6 11.98 5.31 -6.88
CA ALA A 6 10.99 4.94 -5.89
C ALA A 6 11.43 5.42 -4.49
N SER A 7 10.54 6.12 -3.80
CA SER A 7 10.69 6.61 -2.43
C SER A 7 9.86 5.77 -1.47
N ALA A 8 10.47 5.32 -0.38
CA ALA A 8 9.79 4.53 0.64
C ALA A 8 8.93 5.42 1.55
N ARG A 9 7.67 5.03 1.73
CA ARG A 9 6.74 5.59 2.71
C ARG A 9 6.46 4.54 3.77
N SER A 10 6.95 4.79 4.98
CA SER A 10 6.69 3.91 6.12
C SER A 10 5.20 3.92 6.47
N VAL A 11 4.66 2.75 6.77
CA VAL A 11 3.27 2.57 7.20
C VAL A 11 3.22 1.72 8.46
N THR A 12 2.37 2.11 9.41
CA THR A 12 2.17 1.43 10.70
C THR A 12 0.70 1.13 11.01
N ALA A 13 -0.21 1.61 10.15
CA ALA A 13 -1.65 1.45 10.25
C ALA A 13 -2.31 1.87 8.92
N SER A 14 -3.63 1.73 8.85
CA SER A 14 -4.45 2.31 7.79
C SER A 14 -4.29 3.84 7.73
N GLY A 15 -4.26 4.41 6.52
CA GLY A 15 -4.12 5.84 6.32
C GLY A 15 -3.60 6.23 4.93
N ALA A 16 -3.34 7.51 4.74
CA ALA A 16 -2.75 8.02 3.51
C ALA A 16 -1.27 7.61 3.38
N VAL A 17 -0.92 6.96 2.28
CA VAL A 17 0.48 6.71 1.90
C VAL A 17 1.03 7.93 1.14
N SER A 18 0.22 8.44 0.20
CA SER A 18 0.47 9.68 -0.53
C SER A 18 -0.88 10.34 -0.83
N PRO A 19 -1.19 11.53 -0.28
CA PRO A 19 -2.46 12.21 -0.56
C PRO A 19 -2.47 12.88 -1.96
N THR A 20 -1.34 12.86 -2.67
CA THR A 20 -1.18 13.45 -4.01
C THR A 20 -0.96 12.38 -5.07
N PRO A 21 -1.23 12.70 -6.36
CA PRO A 21 -1.04 11.75 -7.45
C PRO A 21 0.37 11.15 -7.45
N CYS A 22 0.46 9.83 -7.52
CA CYS A 22 1.73 9.10 -7.45
C CYS A 22 1.69 7.81 -8.27
N THR A 23 2.82 7.11 -8.34
CA THR A 23 2.93 5.80 -8.99
C THR A 23 3.34 4.77 -7.95
N LEU A 24 2.50 3.77 -7.68
CA LEU A 24 2.87 2.62 -6.85
C LEU A 24 3.98 1.83 -7.54
N ARG A 25 5.07 1.54 -6.83
CA ARG A 25 6.21 0.72 -7.30
C ARG A 25 6.31 -0.62 -6.58
N GLY A 26 5.71 -0.72 -5.42
CA GLY A 26 5.63 -1.95 -4.65
C GLY A 26 5.34 -1.69 -3.18
N LEU A 27 5.28 -2.76 -2.40
CA LEU A 27 5.09 -2.71 -0.95
C LEU A 27 5.75 -3.91 -0.29
N SER A 28 6.08 -3.75 0.99
CA SER A 28 6.53 -4.82 1.88
C SER A 28 5.92 -4.55 3.23
N LEU A 29 5.03 -5.44 3.65
CA LEU A 29 4.26 -5.31 4.89
C LEU A 29 4.40 -6.56 5.73
N ARG A 30 4.30 -6.38 7.04
CA ARG A 30 4.24 -7.46 8.02
C ARG A 30 3.05 -7.23 8.93
N ASP A 31 2.29 -8.28 9.17
CA ASP A 31 1.24 -8.28 10.19
C ASP A 31 1.86 -8.22 11.59
N THR A 32 1.30 -7.37 12.43
CA THR A 32 1.64 -7.28 13.86
C THR A 32 0.40 -7.40 14.74
N SER A 33 -0.75 -7.73 14.17
CA SER A 33 -2.00 -7.90 14.90
C SER A 33 -2.13 -9.28 15.54
N GLY A 34 -1.39 -10.28 15.03
CA GLY A 34 -1.46 -11.66 15.51
C GLY A 34 -2.63 -12.47 14.94
N ALA A 35 -3.34 -11.92 13.95
CA ALA A 35 -4.42 -12.58 13.21
C ALA A 35 -4.22 -12.41 11.69
N ALA A 36 -4.97 -13.17 10.90
CA ALA A 36 -4.96 -12.96 9.45
C ALA A 36 -5.43 -11.52 9.13
N ASN A 37 -4.69 -10.85 8.25
CA ASN A 37 -4.86 -9.44 7.98
C ASN A 37 -4.93 -9.20 6.48
N ILE A 38 -5.97 -8.50 6.03
CA ILE A 38 -6.14 -8.12 4.63
C ILE A 38 -5.75 -6.65 4.53
N VAL A 39 -4.82 -6.37 3.63
CA VAL A 39 -4.37 -5.02 3.32
C VAL A 39 -4.74 -4.68 1.89
N ASP A 40 -5.57 -3.65 1.74
CA ASP A 40 -5.98 -3.09 0.46
C ASP A 40 -5.36 -1.71 0.27
N LEU A 41 -4.87 -1.44 -0.94
CA LEU A 41 -4.49 -0.11 -1.37
C LEU A 41 -5.54 0.45 -2.32
N PHE A 42 -5.90 1.72 -2.11
CA PHE A 42 -6.91 2.43 -2.88
C PHE A 42 -6.31 3.67 -3.54
N ASP A 43 -6.84 4.00 -4.71
CA ASP A 43 -6.45 5.20 -5.46
C ASP A 43 -7.15 6.49 -4.98
N ASN A 44 -7.84 6.45 -3.84
CA ASN A 44 -8.57 7.57 -3.25
C ASN A 44 -8.64 7.47 -1.72
N ALA A 45 -9.09 8.56 -1.06
CA ALA A 45 -9.17 8.62 0.40
C ALA A 45 -10.27 7.75 1.03
N SER A 46 -11.18 7.22 0.22
CA SER A 46 -12.37 6.53 0.71
C SER A 46 -12.39 5.09 0.19
N ALA A 47 -11.92 4.17 1.03
CA ALA A 47 -11.90 2.74 0.74
C ALA A 47 -13.28 2.15 0.38
N ALA A 48 -14.38 2.82 0.74
CA ALA A 48 -15.74 2.39 0.40
C ALA A 48 -16.12 2.60 -1.08
N SER A 49 -15.47 3.54 -1.77
CA SER A 49 -15.76 3.87 -3.19
C SER A 49 -14.48 3.96 -4.05
N GLY A 50 -13.35 3.52 -3.52
CA GLY A 50 -12.04 3.60 -4.18
C GLY A 50 -11.78 2.47 -5.15
N THR A 51 -10.98 2.76 -6.17
CA THR A 51 -10.43 1.70 -7.02
C THR A 51 -9.37 0.98 -6.21
N VAL A 52 -9.57 -0.33 -5.99
CA VAL A 52 -8.53 -1.18 -5.39
C VAL A 52 -7.37 -1.27 -6.37
N VAL A 53 -6.22 -0.80 -5.94
CA VAL A 53 -4.95 -0.82 -6.69
C VAL A 53 -4.23 -2.15 -6.48
N ALA A 54 -4.23 -2.64 -5.24
CA ALA A 54 -3.60 -3.90 -4.86
C ALA A 54 -4.22 -4.44 -3.57
N THR A 55 -4.28 -5.76 -3.44
CA THR A 55 -4.69 -6.46 -2.22
C THR A 55 -3.60 -7.43 -1.82
N VAL A 56 -3.29 -7.48 -0.53
CA VAL A 56 -2.32 -8.39 0.07
C VAL A 56 -2.94 -9.06 1.28
N VAL A 57 -2.96 -10.39 1.27
CA VAL A 57 -3.39 -11.19 2.42
C VAL A 57 -2.16 -11.61 3.20
N LEU A 58 -2.09 -11.20 4.45
CA LEU A 58 -1.03 -11.54 5.39
C LEU A 58 -1.56 -12.62 6.35
N ALA A 59 -0.82 -13.72 6.49
CA ALA A 59 -1.03 -14.66 7.59
C ALA A 59 -0.72 -13.96 8.94
N ALA A 60 -1.20 -14.53 10.05
CA ALA A 60 -0.90 -14.03 11.39
C ALA A 60 0.61 -13.90 11.62
N ASN A 61 1.09 -12.71 11.96
CA ASN A 61 2.52 -12.36 12.08
C ASN A 61 3.35 -12.55 10.79
N GLY A 62 2.69 -12.83 9.67
CA GLY A 62 3.29 -13.09 8.36
C GLY A 62 3.70 -11.81 7.65
N SER A 63 4.43 -11.96 6.56
CA SER A 63 4.84 -10.85 5.69
C SER A 63 4.39 -11.07 4.26
N GLY A 64 4.19 -9.97 3.54
CA GLY A 64 3.73 -9.95 2.17
C GLY A 64 4.44 -8.86 1.40
N HIS A 65 4.72 -9.14 0.14
CA HIS A 65 5.41 -8.23 -0.77
C HIS A 65 4.68 -8.19 -2.10
N VAL A 66 4.58 -7.00 -2.68
CA VAL A 66 4.10 -6.79 -4.05
C VAL A 66 5.14 -5.94 -4.77
N SER A 67 5.48 -6.34 -5.98
CA SER A 67 6.31 -5.55 -6.88
C SER A 67 5.47 -5.09 -8.05
N ALA A 68 5.58 -3.81 -8.40
CA ALA A 68 4.95 -3.21 -9.57
C ALA A 68 6.05 -2.57 -10.43
N PRO A 69 6.78 -3.35 -11.24
CA PRO A 69 7.94 -2.87 -12.00
C PRO A 69 7.55 -1.77 -13.01
N ASP A 70 6.45 -1.95 -13.73
CA ASP A 70 5.91 -0.92 -14.64
C ASP A 70 5.28 0.25 -13.87
N GLY A 71 4.89 -0.03 -12.63
CA GLY A 71 4.21 0.89 -11.71
C GLY A 71 2.73 1.05 -12.00
N VAL A 72 1.96 1.34 -10.96
CA VAL A 72 0.51 1.56 -11.09
C VAL A 72 0.19 3.02 -10.78
N ARG A 73 -0.42 3.71 -11.74
CA ARG A 73 -0.74 5.13 -11.60
C ARG A 73 -1.93 5.33 -10.67
N CYS A 74 -1.74 6.09 -9.60
CA CYS A 74 -2.76 6.43 -8.63
C CYS A 74 -3.09 7.92 -8.75
N ALA A 75 -4.17 8.24 -9.47
CA ALA A 75 -4.47 9.60 -9.90
C ALA A 75 -4.97 10.51 -8.77
N ASN A 76 -5.66 9.97 -7.75
CA ASN A 76 -6.21 10.75 -6.65
C ASN A 76 -5.46 10.53 -5.32
N GLY A 77 -4.26 9.97 -5.39
CA GLY A 77 -3.46 9.57 -4.23
C GLY A 77 -3.48 8.07 -3.99
N LEU A 78 -2.77 7.63 -2.96
CA LEU A 78 -2.63 6.25 -2.56
C LEU A 78 -2.90 6.13 -1.06
N TYR A 79 -3.85 5.29 -0.70
CA TYR A 79 -4.31 5.09 0.67
C TYR A 79 -4.29 3.61 1.00
N LEU A 80 -3.84 3.27 2.20
CA LEU A 80 -3.76 1.89 2.69
C LEU A 80 -4.87 1.67 3.71
N GLN A 81 -5.57 0.55 3.59
CA GLN A 81 -6.47 0.05 4.62
C GLN A 81 -6.09 -1.37 4.99
N ALA A 82 -5.85 -1.60 6.27
CA ALA A 82 -5.63 -2.92 6.82
C ALA A 82 -6.77 -3.28 7.78
N THR A 83 -7.15 -4.57 7.83
CA THR A 83 -8.12 -5.08 8.81
C THR A 83 -7.54 -5.20 10.22
N GLY A 84 -6.20 -5.18 10.35
CA GLY A 84 -5.46 -5.19 11.60
C GLY A 84 -4.17 -4.37 11.53
N ALA A 85 -3.41 -4.32 12.63
CA ALA A 85 -2.13 -3.63 12.70
C ALA A 85 -1.08 -4.22 11.74
N VAL A 86 -0.40 -3.35 11.00
CA VAL A 86 0.68 -3.71 10.06
C VAL A 86 1.87 -2.79 10.23
N VAL A 87 3.07 -3.26 9.90
CA VAL A 87 4.26 -2.42 9.79
C VAL A 87 4.97 -2.70 8.47
N GLY A 88 5.54 -1.66 7.86
CA GLY A 88 6.38 -1.84 6.68
C GLY A 88 6.53 -0.57 5.87
N ALA A 89 6.70 -0.73 4.56
CA ALA A 89 6.86 0.37 3.64
C ALA A 89 6.11 0.13 2.33
N VAL A 90 5.63 1.23 1.75
CA VAL A 90 5.08 1.29 0.40
C VAL A 90 6.01 2.18 -0.43
N TRP A 91 6.44 1.71 -1.59
CA TRP A 91 7.32 2.43 -2.49
C TRP A 91 6.50 3.18 -3.54
N VAL A 92 6.72 4.48 -3.64
CA VAL A 92 6.03 5.38 -4.58
C VAL A 92 7.02 6.19 -5.40
N GLY A 93 6.68 6.51 -6.65
CA GLY A 93 7.48 7.38 -7.51
C GLY A 93 6.66 8.12 -8.55
#